data_AF-A0AAW0CQX5-F1
#
_entry.id   AF-A0AAW0CQX5-F1
#
_cell.length_a   1.000
_cell.length_b   1.000
_cell.length_c   1.000
_cell.angle_alpha   90.00
_cell.angle_beta   90.00
_cell.angle_gamma   90.00
#
_symmetry.space_group_name_H-M   'P 1'
#
loop_
_entity.id
_entity.type
_entity.pdbx_description
1 polymer ?
#
loop_
_entity_poly.entity_id
_entity_poly.type
_entity_poly.pdbx_seq_one_letter_code
_entity_poly.pdbx_strand_id
1 'polypeptide(L)'
;MKAFISALLGYDPDDKNLEGGILGVVKAYYGCVEAQGRGTLHCHMLVWLEGGLNPDEIKKRALSADLSDMDFCKRLLAFLDDTISNQIPPEPDPKPNIPSSTHHPCAVRGIPIPNAITGEHEHDSTMTETNQITPERQQDIHNVISQCQSHEHSRTCFKYWRGPPEPKTCRFDLHEDNVRATSSFDPETGEISLRCLDGLVNNFNATMIEAIRCNMDIKFIGSGASAKGILYYITDYITKSQMKTHVAFSMLELAVKKLGDVNPLETDHTIRAKKMLQKCAYAMISQQELSAQQVASYLMDFEDHFTSHTHRNLYWTAFEAFINKDLPSPECYVSKNRDTEPNAPEDAEPDKVTNKPDTDDFSDPTSPSLQEDDQEIRVSVTGQGKLVPTSSQLADYQLRGTELTNVCV
;
A
#
# COMPACT_ATOMS: atom_id res chain seq x y z
N MET A 1 16.34 1.07 -0.43
CA MET A 1 15.36 0.47 -1.35
C MET A 1 15.92 0.00 -2.68
N LYS A 2 16.70 0.79 -3.44
CA LYS A 2 17.27 0.32 -4.71
C LYS A 2 17.96 -1.06 -4.62
N ALA A 3 18.80 -1.27 -3.60
CA ALA A 3 19.43 -2.57 -3.35
C ALA A 3 18.44 -3.71 -3.05
N PHE A 4 17.32 -3.43 -2.39
CA PHE A 4 16.26 -4.43 -2.18
C PHE A 4 15.59 -4.81 -3.51
N ILE A 5 15.30 -3.80 -4.36
CA ILE A 5 14.68 -4.03 -5.67
C ILE A 5 15.61 -4.85 -6.57
N SER A 6 16.89 -4.46 -6.65
CA SER A 6 17.84 -5.17 -7.52
C SER A 6 18.21 -6.55 -6.97
N ALA A 7 18.54 -6.66 -5.67
CA ALA A 7 19.12 -7.88 -5.11
C ALA A 7 18.08 -8.89 -4.59
N LEU A 8 16.97 -8.42 -4.02
CA LEU A 8 15.94 -9.32 -3.48
C LEU A 8 14.80 -9.55 -4.45
N LEU A 9 14.26 -8.48 -5.05
CA LEU A 9 13.24 -8.64 -6.09
C LEU A 9 13.83 -9.12 -7.42
N GLY A 10 15.16 -9.02 -7.60
CA GLY A 10 15.82 -9.44 -8.82
C GLY A 10 15.41 -8.60 -10.02
N TYR A 11 14.96 -7.36 -9.82
CA TYR A 11 14.45 -6.51 -10.88
C TYR A 11 15.52 -5.52 -11.36
N ASP A 12 15.85 -5.62 -12.64
CA ASP A 12 16.67 -4.64 -13.36
C ASP A 12 15.90 -4.22 -14.64
N PRO A 13 15.69 -2.91 -14.87
CA PRO A 13 15.02 -2.43 -16.07
C PRO A 13 15.84 -2.67 -17.36
N ASP A 14 17.16 -2.77 -17.26
CA ASP A 14 18.07 -2.94 -18.39
C ASP A 14 18.39 -4.42 -18.66
N ASP A 15 18.31 -5.29 -17.65
CA ASP A 15 18.52 -6.74 -17.77
C ASP A 15 17.38 -7.56 -17.15
N LYS A 16 16.63 -8.26 -18.02
CA LYS A 16 15.49 -9.07 -17.56
C LYS A 16 15.97 -10.37 -16.92
N ASN A 17 15.97 -10.40 -15.60
CA ASN A 17 16.17 -11.63 -14.84
C ASN A 17 14.96 -12.57 -14.98
N LEU A 18 15.13 -13.63 -15.77
CA LEU A 18 14.12 -14.68 -15.96
C LEU A 18 14.18 -15.79 -14.89
N GLU A 19 15.25 -15.84 -14.09
CA GLU A 19 15.33 -16.75 -12.93
C GLU A 19 14.49 -16.22 -11.76
N GLY A 20 14.30 -14.90 -11.71
CA GLY A 20 13.47 -14.21 -10.73
C GLY A 20 14.22 -13.86 -9.43
N GLY A 21 13.56 -13.06 -8.59
CA GLY A 21 14.00 -12.78 -7.22
C GLY A 21 13.37 -13.73 -6.20
N ILE A 22 13.43 -13.35 -4.93
CA ILE A 22 12.90 -14.15 -3.81
C ILE A 22 11.37 -14.31 -3.81
N LEU A 23 10.66 -13.51 -4.62
CA LEU A 23 9.22 -13.63 -4.85
C LEU A 23 8.89 -14.26 -6.21
N GLY A 24 9.88 -14.68 -6.99
CA GLY A 24 9.74 -15.09 -8.39
C GLY A 24 10.07 -13.97 -9.38
N VAL A 25 9.66 -14.14 -10.64
CA VAL A 25 9.94 -13.19 -11.72
C VAL A 25 9.08 -11.95 -11.54
N VAL A 26 9.68 -10.80 -11.22
CA VAL A 26 8.96 -9.54 -11.01
C VAL A 26 8.70 -8.87 -12.36
N LYS A 27 7.43 -8.59 -12.63
CA LYS A 27 6.97 -7.90 -13.84
C LYS A 27 6.91 -6.39 -13.65
N ALA A 28 6.44 -5.94 -12.49
CA ALA A 28 6.31 -4.53 -12.17
C ALA A 28 6.37 -4.30 -10.66
N TYR A 29 6.68 -3.08 -10.25
CA TYR A 29 6.50 -2.64 -8.88
C TYR A 29 6.19 -1.14 -8.81
N TYR A 30 5.57 -0.75 -7.70
CA TYR A 30 5.39 0.63 -7.30
C TYR A 30 5.57 0.70 -5.78
N GLY A 31 6.40 1.61 -5.30
CA GLY A 31 6.55 1.87 -3.88
C GLY A 31 6.60 3.36 -3.55
N CYS A 32 6.08 3.74 -2.40
CA CYS A 32 6.16 5.09 -1.86
C CYS A 32 6.69 5.06 -0.43
N VAL A 33 7.49 6.07 -0.09
CA VAL A 33 8.07 6.27 1.23
C VAL A 33 7.30 7.39 1.93
N GLU A 34 6.68 7.06 3.07
CA GLU A 34 6.06 8.04 3.95
C GLU A 34 6.78 8.10 5.29
N ALA A 35 6.75 9.25 5.95
CA ALA A 35 7.02 9.29 7.38
C ALA A 35 5.72 9.07 8.14
N GLN A 36 5.75 8.13 9.05
CA GLN A 36 4.66 7.94 10.00
C GLN A 36 4.72 9.01 11.09
N GLY A 37 3.64 9.18 11.86
CA GLY A 37 3.54 10.19 12.93
C GLY A 37 4.58 10.06 14.06
N ARG A 38 5.46 9.05 14.02
CA ARG A 38 6.63 8.88 14.91
C ARG A 38 7.95 9.28 14.25
N GLY A 39 7.90 9.79 13.03
CA GLY A 39 9.04 10.27 12.24
C GLY A 39 9.83 9.21 11.49
N THR A 40 9.61 7.91 11.75
CA THR A 40 10.26 6.82 11.01
C THR A 40 9.75 6.75 9.58
N LEU A 41 10.64 6.41 8.65
CA LEU A 41 10.32 6.22 7.23
C LEU A 41 9.82 4.80 7.00
N HIS A 42 8.72 4.67 6.25
CA HIS A 42 8.10 3.40 5.89
C HIS A 42 7.90 3.36 4.38
N CYS A 43 8.16 2.21 3.77
CA CYS A 43 7.87 1.99 2.36
C CYS A 43 6.63 1.11 2.24
N HIS A 44 5.59 1.62 1.58
CA HIS A 44 4.47 0.81 1.09
C HIS A 44 4.78 0.42 -0.34
N MET A 45 4.72 -0.87 -0.68
CA MET A 45 5.11 -1.35 -2.00
C MET A 45 4.16 -2.42 -2.52
N LEU A 46 3.76 -2.26 -3.79
CA LEU A 46 3.11 -3.28 -4.61
C LEU A 46 4.14 -3.91 -5.53
N VAL A 47 4.11 -5.24 -5.61
CA VAL A 47 4.96 -6.03 -6.50
C VAL A 47 4.07 -6.96 -7.32
N TRP A 48 4.17 -6.86 -8.64
CA TRP A 48 3.47 -7.74 -9.57
C TRP A 48 4.44 -8.78 -10.10
N LEU A 49 4.05 -10.05 -10.01
CA LEU A 49 4.82 -11.18 -10.49
C LEU A 49 4.34 -11.58 -11.89
N GLU A 50 5.25 -12.08 -12.72
CA GLU A 50 4.91 -12.64 -14.02
C GLU A 50 3.99 -13.86 -13.83
N GLY A 51 2.91 -13.94 -14.61
CA GLY A 51 1.87 -14.96 -14.44
C GLY A 51 0.92 -14.73 -13.25
N GLY A 52 1.07 -13.62 -12.51
CA GLY A 52 0.10 -13.20 -11.49
C GLY A 52 -1.27 -12.96 -12.10
N LEU A 53 -2.28 -13.67 -11.62
CA LEU A 53 -3.67 -13.56 -12.09
C LEU A 53 -4.41 -12.45 -11.35
N ASN A 54 -5.43 -11.90 -11.99
CA ASN A 54 -6.33 -10.96 -11.32
C ASN A 54 -7.14 -11.66 -10.21
N PRO A 55 -7.55 -10.95 -9.14
CA PRO A 55 -8.37 -11.51 -8.06
C PRO A 55 -9.60 -12.30 -8.52
N ASP A 56 -10.30 -11.81 -9.54
CA ASP A 56 -11.49 -12.48 -10.10
C ASP A 56 -11.14 -13.76 -10.87
N GLU A 57 -9.97 -13.80 -11.51
CA GLU A 57 -9.49 -15.00 -12.21
C GLU A 57 -9.06 -16.07 -11.21
N ILE A 58 -8.39 -15.67 -10.12
CA ILE A 58 -8.05 -16.57 -9.01
C ILE A 58 -9.34 -17.14 -8.41
N LYS A 59 -10.34 -16.28 -8.12
CA LYS A 59 -11.64 -16.70 -7.59
C LYS A 59 -12.33 -17.69 -8.53
N LYS A 60 -12.37 -17.40 -9.83
CA LYS A 60 -12.98 -18.28 -10.83
C LYS A 60 -12.33 -19.66 -10.86
N ARG A 61 -11.00 -19.73 -10.78
CA ARG A 61 -10.27 -21.01 -10.72
C ARG A 61 -10.49 -21.72 -9.38
N ALA A 62 -10.54 -21.00 -8.27
CA ALA A 62 -10.80 -21.57 -6.94
C ALA A 62 -12.18 -22.23 -6.84
N LEU A 63 -13.19 -21.67 -7.52
CA LEU A 63 -14.56 -22.21 -7.57
C LEU A 63 -14.78 -23.26 -8.67
N SER A 64 -13.76 -23.50 -9.50
CA SER A 64 -13.83 -24.47 -10.60
C SER A 64 -13.63 -25.89 -10.08
N ALA A 65 -14.39 -26.84 -10.64
CA ALA A 65 -14.20 -28.27 -10.37
C ALA A 65 -13.16 -28.93 -11.29
N ASP A 66 -12.50 -28.15 -12.17
CA ASP A 66 -11.55 -28.67 -13.14
C ASP A 66 -10.22 -29.08 -12.46
N LEU A 67 -9.69 -30.25 -12.82
CA LEU A 67 -8.46 -30.79 -12.23
C LEU A 67 -7.26 -29.85 -12.39
N SER A 68 -7.16 -29.12 -13.51
CA SER A 68 -6.10 -28.13 -13.74
C SER A 68 -6.18 -26.94 -12.80
N ASP A 69 -7.40 -26.54 -12.42
CA ASP A 69 -7.61 -25.43 -11.48
C ASP A 69 -7.36 -25.87 -10.03
N MET A 70 -7.67 -27.12 -9.69
CA MET A 70 -7.26 -27.71 -8.42
C MET A 70 -5.73 -27.78 -8.27
N ASP A 71 -5.01 -28.17 -9.33
CA ASP A 71 -3.54 -28.16 -9.35
C ASP A 71 -2.98 -26.74 -9.20
N PHE A 72 -3.55 -25.77 -9.92
CA PHE A 72 -3.22 -24.35 -9.77
C PHE A 72 -3.38 -23.89 -8.32
N CYS A 73 -4.52 -24.17 -7.68
CA CYS A 73 -4.76 -23.77 -6.29
C CYS A 73 -3.74 -24.38 -5.34
N LYS A 74 -3.42 -25.68 -5.49
CA LYS A 74 -2.40 -26.35 -4.67
C LYS A 74 -1.02 -25.70 -4.83
N ARG A 75 -0.61 -25.40 -6.07
CA ARG A 75 0.68 -24.75 -6.34
C ARG A 75 0.73 -23.33 -5.79
N LEU A 76 -0.37 -22.58 -5.88
CA LEU A 76 -0.46 -21.23 -5.32
C LEU A 76 -0.37 -21.25 -3.79
N LEU A 77 -1.08 -22.15 -3.10
CA LEU A 77 -0.98 -22.28 -1.65
C LEU A 77 0.44 -22.67 -1.22
N ALA A 78 1.06 -23.63 -1.90
CA ALA A 78 2.44 -24.03 -1.61
C ALA A 78 3.44 -22.88 -1.80
N PHE A 79 3.30 -22.10 -2.88
CA PHE A 79 4.10 -20.91 -3.12
C PHE A 79 3.94 -19.86 -1.99
N LEU A 80 2.70 -19.62 -1.54
CA LEU A 80 2.43 -18.65 -0.49
C LEU A 80 2.92 -19.11 0.89
N ASP A 81 2.78 -20.40 1.21
CA ASP A 81 3.27 -20.99 2.45
C ASP A 81 4.80 -21.01 2.56
N ASP A 82 5.50 -21.07 1.41
CA ASP A 82 6.96 -20.93 1.31
C ASP A 82 7.40 -19.45 1.40
N THR A 83 6.64 -18.56 0.77
CA THR A 83 6.98 -17.12 0.68
C THR A 83 6.69 -16.36 1.98
N ILE A 84 5.60 -16.70 2.67
CA ILE A 84 5.06 -15.94 3.81
C ILE A 84 5.16 -16.77 5.09
N SER A 85 5.86 -16.20 6.06
CA SER A 85 6.05 -16.75 7.41
C SER A 85 5.41 -15.84 8.45
N ASN A 86 4.95 -16.42 9.56
CA ASN A 86 4.34 -15.71 10.69
C ASN A 86 4.57 -16.48 11.99
N GLN A 87 5.79 -16.98 12.17
CA GLN A 87 6.21 -17.60 13.43
C GLN A 87 7.63 -17.18 13.76
N ILE A 88 7.92 -17.09 15.04
CA ILE A 88 9.29 -16.91 15.52
C ILE A 88 10.00 -18.27 15.44
N PRO A 89 11.12 -18.38 14.70
CA PRO A 89 11.90 -19.62 14.68
C PRO A 89 12.39 -19.98 16.08
N PRO A 90 12.52 -21.26 16.44
CA PRO A 90 12.99 -21.65 17.76
C PRO A 90 14.43 -21.18 18.00
N GLU A 91 14.76 -20.87 19.25
CA GLU A 91 16.15 -20.60 19.63
C GLU A 91 17.02 -21.86 19.48
N PRO A 92 18.27 -21.73 18.99
CA PRO A 92 19.22 -22.82 19.00
C PRO A 92 19.65 -23.18 20.43
N ASP A 93 20.06 -24.44 20.62
CA ASP A 93 20.68 -24.93 21.86
C ASP A 93 22.03 -25.59 21.52
N PRO A 94 23.17 -25.06 22.01
CA PRO A 94 23.33 -23.90 22.89
C PRO A 94 23.08 -22.56 22.19
N LYS A 95 22.66 -21.54 22.96
CA LYS A 95 22.46 -20.17 22.48
C LYS A 95 23.81 -19.49 22.22
N PRO A 96 24.17 -19.17 20.97
CA PRO A 96 25.42 -18.51 20.66
C PRO A 96 25.39 -17.04 21.11
N ASN A 97 26.55 -16.51 21.50
CA ASN A 97 26.71 -15.09 21.81
C ASN A 97 27.08 -14.33 20.53
N ILE A 98 26.12 -13.60 19.98
CA ILE A 98 26.25 -12.85 18.72
C ILE A 98 25.92 -11.37 18.94
N PRO A 99 26.21 -10.46 18.00
CA PRO A 99 25.93 -9.03 18.17
C PRO A 99 24.47 -8.72 18.52
N SER A 100 23.50 -9.43 17.92
CA SER A 100 22.07 -9.25 18.21
C SER A 100 21.62 -9.83 19.56
N SER A 101 22.48 -10.58 20.25
CA SER A 101 22.26 -11.01 21.64
C SER A 101 22.52 -9.89 22.65
N THR A 102 23.28 -8.85 22.26
CA THR A 102 23.71 -7.76 23.16
C THR A 102 23.19 -6.39 22.74
N HIS A 103 22.91 -6.21 21.45
CA HIS A 103 22.40 -4.96 20.87
C HIS A 103 21.07 -5.21 20.18
N HIS A 104 20.29 -4.14 19.97
CA HIS A 104 19.06 -4.24 19.20
C HIS A 104 19.35 -4.85 17.80
N PRO A 105 18.60 -5.86 17.34
CA PRO A 105 18.93 -6.58 16.11
C PRO A 105 18.99 -5.69 14.86
N CYS A 106 18.15 -4.65 14.78
CA CYS A 106 18.19 -3.65 13.69
C CYS A 106 19.44 -2.76 13.69
N ALA A 107 20.19 -2.68 14.79
CA ALA A 107 21.36 -1.82 14.93
C ALA A 107 22.68 -2.52 14.58
N VAL A 108 22.63 -3.81 14.28
CA VAL A 108 23.80 -4.64 13.95
C VAL A 108 23.63 -5.30 12.60
N ARG A 109 24.75 -5.66 11.96
CA ARG A 109 24.73 -6.45 10.72
C ARG A 109 24.32 -7.90 11.05
N GLY A 110 23.61 -8.52 10.12
CA GLY A 110 23.27 -9.95 10.21
C GLY A 110 24.50 -10.84 10.08
N ILE A 111 24.32 -12.11 10.42
CA ILE A 111 25.36 -13.13 10.29
C ILE A 111 25.67 -13.37 8.80
N PRO A 112 26.93 -13.26 8.36
CA PRO A 112 27.30 -13.52 6.97
C PRO A 112 26.95 -14.94 6.54
N ILE A 113 26.40 -15.09 5.34
CA ILE A 113 26.16 -16.39 4.72
C ILE A 113 27.49 -16.86 4.11
N PRO A 114 28.03 -18.05 4.49
CA PRO A 114 29.21 -18.62 3.85
C PRO A 114 29.01 -18.71 2.33
N ASN A 115 30.05 -18.42 1.54
CA ASN A 115 30.07 -18.40 0.06
C ASN A 115 29.34 -17.24 -0.65
N ALA A 116 28.59 -16.38 0.06
CA ALA A 116 27.97 -15.20 -0.57
C ALA A 116 28.96 -14.07 -0.93
N ILE A 117 30.19 -14.11 -0.39
CA ILE A 117 31.17 -13.00 -0.47
C ILE A 117 32.26 -13.25 -1.52
N THR A 118 32.53 -14.50 -1.91
CA THR A 118 33.72 -14.80 -2.73
C THR A 118 33.53 -14.62 -4.22
N GLY A 119 32.30 -14.61 -4.77
CA GLY A 119 32.08 -14.42 -6.22
C GLY A 119 32.80 -15.47 -7.11
N GLU A 120 33.42 -16.48 -6.50
CA GLU A 120 34.05 -17.59 -7.17
C GLU A 120 32.93 -18.58 -7.48
N HIS A 121 32.32 -18.39 -8.66
CA HIS A 121 31.64 -19.47 -9.36
C HIS A 121 32.69 -20.53 -9.73
N GLU A 122 33.19 -21.28 -8.74
CA GLU A 122 33.86 -22.52 -9.04
C GLU A 122 32.81 -23.47 -9.60
N HIS A 123 32.97 -23.73 -10.89
CA HIS A 123 32.18 -24.65 -11.70
C HIS A 123 32.46 -26.11 -11.29
N ASP A 124 32.51 -26.42 -9.99
CA ASP A 124 32.73 -27.78 -9.51
C ASP A 124 31.40 -28.48 -9.27
N SER A 125 31.22 -29.57 -9.99
CA SER A 125 29.95 -30.27 -10.20
C SER A 125 29.60 -31.20 -9.02
N THR A 126 30.14 -30.91 -7.83
CA THR A 126 29.98 -31.71 -6.61
C THR A 126 29.55 -30.86 -5.40
N MET A 127 28.77 -29.81 -5.64
CA MET A 127 28.14 -28.99 -4.61
C MET A 127 26.99 -29.76 -3.93
N THR A 128 27.32 -30.66 -3.01
CA THR A 128 26.41 -30.95 -1.88
C THR A 128 26.63 -29.88 -0.82
N GLU A 129 26.27 -28.63 -1.13
CA GLU A 129 26.22 -27.55 -0.15
C GLU A 129 25.06 -27.80 0.81
N THR A 130 25.37 -28.15 2.04
CA THR A 130 24.39 -28.18 3.11
C THR A 130 23.90 -26.76 3.35
N ASN A 131 22.70 -26.44 2.82
CA ASN A 131 21.84 -25.29 3.13
C ASN A 131 21.44 -25.20 4.63
N GLN A 132 22.27 -25.72 5.54
CA GLN A 132 22.01 -25.75 6.98
C GLN A 132 22.22 -24.38 7.58
N ILE A 133 21.16 -23.86 8.20
CA ILE A 133 21.21 -22.65 9.01
C ILE A 133 22.15 -22.91 10.20
N THR A 134 23.21 -22.11 10.33
CA THR A 134 24.12 -22.21 11.48
C THR A 134 23.40 -21.77 12.77
N PRO A 135 23.80 -22.26 13.95
CA PRO A 135 23.22 -21.80 15.22
C PRO A 135 23.27 -20.27 15.37
N GLU A 136 24.35 -19.62 14.93
CA GLU A 136 24.49 -18.16 14.98
C GLU A 136 23.44 -17.47 14.11
N ARG A 137 23.26 -17.94 12.87
CA ARG A 137 22.25 -17.39 11.96
C ARG A 137 20.84 -17.64 12.49
N GLN A 138 20.57 -18.83 13.03
CA GLN A 138 19.28 -19.17 13.64
C GLN A 138 18.96 -18.26 14.83
N GLN A 139 19.91 -18.05 15.74
CA GLN A 139 19.75 -17.13 16.87
C GLN A 139 19.50 -15.69 16.39
N ASP A 140 20.22 -15.25 15.35
CA ASP A 140 20.06 -13.90 14.82
C ASP A 140 18.67 -13.69 14.21
N ILE A 141 18.20 -14.64 13.41
CA ILE A 141 16.85 -14.64 12.84
C ILE A 141 15.79 -14.61 13.95
N HIS A 142 15.92 -15.47 14.97
CA HIS A 142 15.04 -15.47 16.14
C HIS A 142 14.97 -14.09 16.78
N ASN A 143 16.13 -13.48 17.07
CA ASN A 143 16.22 -12.17 17.70
C ASN A 143 15.56 -11.09 16.83
N VAL A 144 15.83 -11.05 15.52
CA VAL A 144 15.24 -10.06 14.61
C VAL A 144 13.72 -10.19 14.57
N ILE A 145 13.19 -11.40 14.37
CA ILE A 145 11.74 -11.62 14.24
C ILE A 145 11.05 -11.32 15.57
N SER A 146 11.58 -11.82 16.69
CA SER A 146 11.04 -11.55 18.03
C SER A 146 10.97 -10.05 18.35
N GLN A 147 11.98 -9.27 17.95
CA GLN A 147 12.01 -7.82 18.22
C GLN A 147 11.22 -7.00 17.19
N CYS A 148 11.15 -7.43 15.93
CA CYS A 148 10.62 -6.61 14.84
C CYS A 148 9.23 -7.02 14.37
N GLN A 149 8.80 -8.26 14.59
CA GLN A 149 7.53 -8.79 14.03
C GLN A 149 6.50 -9.14 15.09
N SER A 150 6.90 -9.30 16.35
CA SER A 150 5.99 -9.57 17.45
C SER A 150 5.16 -8.34 17.80
N HIS A 151 3.86 -8.56 17.94
CA HIS A 151 2.89 -7.55 18.32
C HIS A 151 2.72 -7.49 19.83
N GLU A 152 2.82 -6.28 20.39
CA GLU A 152 2.38 -5.99 21.74
C GLU A 152 1.19 -5.04 21.68
N HIS A 153 0.05 -5.45 22.26
CA HIS A 153 -1.15 -4.62 22.22
C HIS A 153 -0.92 -3.30 22.96
N SER A 154 -1.20 -2.21 22.25
CA SER A 154 -1.13 -0.86 22.82
C SER A 154 -2.47 -0.13 22.67
N ARG A 155 -2.53 1.13 23.13
CA ARG A 155 -3.74 1.95 22.98
C ARG A 155 -4.20 2.10 21.52
N THR A 156 -3.29 1.99 20.55
CA THR A 156 -3.65 2.07 19.12
C THR A 156 -4.47 0.87 18.64
N CYS A 157 -4.25 -0.30 19.24
CA CYS A 157 -4.98 -1.53 18.91
C CYS A 157 -6.47 -1.39 19.22
N PHE A 158 -6.79 -0.65 20.28
CA PHE A 158 -8.15 -0.46 20.76
C PHE A 158 -8.71 0.94 20.43
N LYS A 159 -8.13 1.63 19.44
CA LYS A 159 -8.53 2.99 19.05
C LYS A 159 -10.04 3.10 18.77
N TYR A 160 -10.62 2.05 18.18
CA TYR A 160 -12.02 2.02 17.77
C TYR A 160 -12.94 1.25 18.73
N TRP A 161 -12.41 0.81 19.87
CA TRP A 161 -13.21 0.10 20.86
C TRP A 161 -14.23 1.05 21.51
N ARG A 162 -15.52 0.69 21.45
CA ARG A 162 -16.63 1.53 21.92
C ARG A 162 -16.90 1.41 23.42
N GLY A 163 -16.12 0.60 24.13
CA GLY A 163 -16.32 0.32 25.55
C GLY A 163 -17.31 -0.84 25.79
N PRO A 164 -17.47 -1.29 27.05
CA PRO A 164 -18.36 -2.39 27.38
C PRO A 164 -19.82 -2.11 26.94
N PRO A 165 -20.57 -3.13 26.46
CA PRO A 165 -20.27 -4.57 26.53
C PRO A 165 -19.39 -5.12 25.38
N GLU A 166 -18.97 -4.29 24.43
CA GLU A 166 -18.16 -4.73 23.29
C GLU A 166 -16.83 -5.31 23.76
N PRO A 167 -16.35 -6.45 23.21
CA PRO A 167 -15.04 -6.97 23.52
C PRO A 167 -13.93 -6.06 22.98
N LYS A 168 -12.77 -6.07 23.65
CA LYS A 168 -11.57 -5.41 23.12
C LYS A 168 -11.00 -6.27 22.00
N THR A 169 -11.25 -5.88 20.76
CA THR A 169 -10.61 -6.50 19.58
C THR A 169 -9.42 -5.68 19.12
N CYS A 170 -8.34 -6.37 18.73
CA CYS A 170 -7.20 -5.70 18.12
C CYS A 170 -7.60 -5.23 16.72
N ARG A 171 -7.51 -3.93 16.44
CA ARG A 171 -7.77 -3.37 15.09
C ARG A 171 -6.95 -4.05 13.98
N PHE A 172 -5.78 -4.60 14.30
CA PHE A 172 -4.91 -5.27 13.34
C PHE A 172 -5.23 -6.76 13.17
N ASP A 173 -6.26 -7.27 13.87
CA ASP A 173 -6.65 -8.68 13.89
C ASP A 173 -5.53 -9.63 14.39
N LEU A 174 -4.65 -9.11 15.25
CA LEU A 174 -3.58 -9.88 15.89
C LEU A 174 -4.02 -10.33 17.28
N HIS A 175 -4.13 -11.65 17.45
CA HIS A 175 -4.59 -12.30 18.67
C HIS A 175 -3.96 -13.70 18.78
N GLU A 176 -3.67 -14.16 20.00
CA GLU A 176 -3.06 -15.49 20.25
C GLU A 176 -3.90 -16.64 19.68
N ASP A 177 -5.23 -16.49 19.70
CA ASP A 177 -6.17 -17.49 19.15
C ASP A 177 -6.29 -17.43 17.62
N ASN A 178 -5.70 -16.45 16.94
CA ASN A 178 -5.74 -16.34 15.47
C ASN A 178 -4.72 -17.29 14.84
N VAL A 179 -4.96 -18.60 14.97
CA VAL A 179 -4.08 -19.65 14.45
C VAL A 179 -4.80 -20.52 13.43
N ARG A 180 -4.10 -20.83 12.35
CA ARG A 180 -4.55 -21.69 11.25
C ARG A 180 -3.39 -22.55 10.79
N ALA A 181 -3.49 -23.87 10.93
CA ALA A 181 -2.39 -24.79 10.63
C ALA A 181 -2.04 -24.90 9.14
N THR A 182 -3.00 -24.67 8.24
CA THR A 182 -2.83 -24.87 6.79
C THR A 182 -3.53 -23.78 5.99
N SER A 183 -2.93 -23.41 4.86
CA SER A 183 -3.58 -22.54 3.88
C SER A 183 -4.66 -23.30 3.10
N SER A 184 -5.78 -22.65 2.78
CA SER A 184 -6.89 -23.24 2.03
C SER A 184 -7.68 -22.21 1.23
N PHE A 185 -8.39 -22.68 0.20
CA PHE A 185 -9.47 -21.91 -0.43
C PHE A 185 -10.81 -22.30 0.19
N ASP A 186 -11.66 -21.31 0.39
CA ASP A 186 -13.07 -21.53 0.70
C ASP A 186 -13.79 -22.06 -0.56
N PRO A 187 -14.47 -23.21 -0.48
CA PRO A 187 -15.10 -23.84 -1.63
C PRO A 187 -16.36 -23.12 -2.13
N GLU A 188 -16.97 -22.27 -1.33
CA GLU A 188 -18.20 -21.54 -1.67
C GLU A 188 -17.88 -20.12 -2.16
N THR A 189 -16.94 -19.44 -1.51
CA THR A 189 -16.61 -18.04 -1.81
C THR A 189 -15.39 -17.88 -2.72
N GLY A 190 -14.53 -18.91 -2.78
CA GLY A 190 -13.25 -18.88 -3.48
C GLY A 190 -12.21 -18.02 -2.77
N GLU A 191 -12.44 -17.60 -1.53
CA GLU A 191 -11.51 -16.79 -0.75
C GLU A 191 -10.33 -17.60 -0.23
N ILE A 192 -9.16 -16.97 -0.21
CA ILE A 192 -7.94 -17.60 0.30
C ILE A 192 -7.77 -17.31 1.79
N SER A 193 -7.52 -18.37 2.55
CA SER A 193 -7.19 -18.33 3.97
C SER A 193 -5.78 -18.84 4.16
N LEU A 194 -4.85 -17.97 4.54
CA LEU A 194 -3.44 -18.33 4.73
C LEU A 194 -3.19 -18.98 6.10
N ARG A 195 -2.24 -19.91 6.14
CA ARG A 195 -1.68 -20.48 7.37
C ARG A 195 -1.19 -19.36 8.30
N CYS A 196 -1.55 -19.46 9.57
CA CYS A 196 -1.12 -18.58 10.64
C CYS A 196 -0.65 -19.42 11.82
N LEU A 197 0.66 -19.47 12.07
CA LEU A 197 1.24 -20.31 13.13
C LEU A 197 1.41 -19.58 14.45
N ASP A 198 1.53 -18.25 14.42
CA ASP A 198 1.52 -17.39 15.59
C ASP A 198 0.71 -16.11 15.28
N GLY A 199 -0.48 -16.00 15.86
CA GLY A 199 -1.42 -14.90 15.62
C GLY A 199 -0.99 -13.54 16.20
N LEU A 200 0.13 -13.48 16.93
CA LEU A 200 0.75 -12.24 17.38
C LEU A 200 1.96 -11.82 16.54
N VAL A 201 2.31 -12.56 15.49
CA VAL A 201 3.46 -12.25 14.62
C VAL A 201 2.96 -11.79 13.26
N ASN A 202 3.41 -10.62 12.82
CA ASN A 202 3.11 -10.13 11.48
C ASN A 202 3.61 -11.11 10.40
N ASN A 203 2.99 -11.06 9.23
CA ASN A 203 3.49 -11.80 8.07
C ASN A 203 4.81 -11.18 7.57
N PHE A 204 5.84 -12.00 7.39
CA PHE A 204 7.13 -11.59 6.84
C PHE A 204 7.64 -12.62 5.82
N ASN A 205 8.61 -12.22 4.99
CA ASN A 205 9.40 -13.17 4.20
C ASN A 205 10.75 -13.36 4.89
N ALA A 206 11.18 -14.62 5.07
CA ALA A 206 12.38 -14.95 5.83
C ALA A 206 13.65 -14.29 5.28
N THR A 207 13.84 -14.32 3.96
CA THR A 207 15.01 -13.68 3.32
C THR A 207 14.94 -12.16 3.40
N MET A 208 13.74 -11.58 3.23
CA MET A 208 13.56 -10.13 3.37
C MET A 208 13.92 -9.65 4.76
N ILE A 209 13.38 -10.29 5.81
CA ILE A 209 13.58 -9.84 7.20
C ILE A 209 15.04 -9.94 7.64
N GLU A 210 15.76 -10.96 7.16
CA GLU A 210 17.20 -11.10 7.40
C GLU A 210 18.02 -9.96 6.77
N ALA A 211 17.64 -9.54 5.55
CA ALA A 211 18.34 -8.50 4.79
C ALA A 211 18.00 -7.09 5.28
N ILE A 212 16.72 -6.79 5.51
CA ILE A 212 16.26 -5.44 5.88
C ILE A 212 16.34 -5.18 7.39
N ARG A 213 16.20 -6.24 8.20
CA ARG A 213 16.26 -6.21 9.67
C ARG A 213 15.38 -5.14 10.30
N CYS A 214 14.16 -4.96 9.80
CA CYS A 214 13.17 -4.04 10.34
C CYS A 214 11.76 -4.64 10.20
N ASN A 215 10.79 -4.07 10.92
CA ASN A 215 9.39 -4.48 10.81
C ASN A 215 8.92 -4.44 9.35
N MET A 216 8.15 -5.46 8.95
CA MET A 216 7.53 -5.56 7.62
C MET A 216 6.20 -6.29 7.75
N ASP A 217 5.34 -6.14 6.76
CA ASP A 217 4.08 -6.88 6.66
C ASP A 217 3.83 -7.25 5.20
N ILE A 218 4.16 -8.49 4.82
CA ILE A 218 3.93 -8.99 3.46
C ILE A 218 2.54 -9.61 3.37
N LYS A 219 1.77 -9.21 2.36
CA LYS A 219 0.43 -9.75 2.11
C LYS A 219 0.26 -10.08 0.63
N PHE A 220 -0.34 -11.24 0.38
CA PHE A 220 -0.80 -11.60 -0.97
C PHE A 220 -2.16 -11.00 -1.24
N ILE A 221 -2.31 -10.31 -2.37
CA ILE A 221 -3.60 -9.79 -2.83
C ILE A 221 -4.29 -10.91 -3.62
N GLY A 222 -5.09 -11.70 -2.90
CA GLY A 222 -5.72 -12.90 -3.43
C GLY A 222 -7.06 -12.65 -4.10
N SER A 223 -8.04 -13.51 -3.82
CA SER A 223 -9.39 -13.49 -4.35
C SER A 223 -10.40 -12.93 -3.33
N GLY A 224 -11.54 -12.45 -3.84
CA GLY A 224 -12.71 -12.12 -3.00
C GLY A 224 -12.68 -10.72 -2.37
N ALA A 225 -13.45 -10.56 -1.30
CA ALA A 225 -13.67 -9.26 -0.67
C ALA A 225 -12.40 -8.77 0.05
N SER A 226 -11.64 -9.68 0.65
CA SER A 226 -10.35 -9.40 1.30
C SER A 226 -9.35 -8.74 0.35
N ALA A 227 -9.27 -9.21 -0.90
CA ALA A 227 -8.41 -8.62 -1.93
C ALA A 227 -8.80 -7.18 -2.27
N LYS A 228 -10.10 -6.91 -2.43
CA LYS A 228 -10.61 -5.54 -2.64
C LYS A 228 -10.28 -4.65 -1.44
N GLY A 229 -10.47 -5.15 -0.22
CA GLY A 229 -10.12 -4.42 1.01
C GLY A 229 -8.65 -4.02 1.07
N ILE A 230 -7.75 -4.93 0.72
CA ILE A 230 -6.30 -4.65 0.65
C ILE A 230 -5.98 -3.61 -0.43
N LEU A 231 -6.60 -3.70 -1.61
CA LEU A 231 -6.41 -2.72 -2.68
C LEU A 231 -6.86 -1.31 -2.27
N TYR A 232 -8.02 -1.19 -1.61
CA TYR A 232 -8.48 0.09 -1.05
C TYR A 232 -7.52 0.63 0.00
N TYR A 233 -7.06 -0.22 0.92
CA TYR A 233 -6.09 0.15 1.94
C TYR A 233 -4.82 0.72 1.30
N ILE A 234 -4.23 -0.01 0.35
CA ILE A 234 -2.99 0.41 -0.32
C ILE A 234 -3.21 1.72 -1.11
N THR A 235 -4.34 1.83 -1.79
CA THR A 235 -4.70 3.05 -2.53
C THR A 235 -4.78 4.26 -1.60
N ASP A 236 -5.38 4.12 -0.40
CA ASP A 236 -5.42 5.19 0.61
C ASP A 236 -4.02 5.64 1.02
N TYR A 237 -3.06 4.72 1.24
CA TYR A 237 -1.68 5.11 1.56
C TYR A 237 -0.94 5.76 0.40
N ILE A 238 -1.10 5.26 -0.82
CA ILE A 238 -0.47 5.83 -2.02
C ILE A 238 -1.03 7.23 -2.30
N THR A 239 -2.32 7.44 -2.08
CA THR A 239 -3.01 8.70 -2.36
C THR A 239 -3.08 9.64 -1.15
N LYS A 240 -2.45 9.26 -0.04
CA LYS A 240 -2.52 10.01 1.21
C LYS A 240 -1.91 11.40 1.05
N SER A 241 -2.76 12.42 1.21
CA SER A 241 -2.30 13.81 1.20
C SER A 241 -1.24 14.06 2.26
N GLN A 242 -0.12 14.65 1.86
CA GLN A 242 0.96 15.03 2.80
C GLN A 242 0.49 16.05 3.84
N MET A 243 -0.53 16.85 3.51
CA MET A 243 -1.15 17.81 4.42
C MET A 243 -2.62 17.46 4.66
N LYS A 244 -3.02 17.41 5.93
CA LYS A 244 -4.43 17.29 6.29
C LYS A 244 -5.17 18.58 5.98
N THR A 245 -6.41 18.46 5.50
CA THR A 245 -7.26 19.57 5.07
C THR A 245 -7.46 20.63 6.16
N HIS A 246 -7.75 20.23 7.41
CA HIS A 246 -7.90 21.20 8.51
C HIS A 246 -6.60 21.98 8.80
N VAL A 247 -5.45 21.33 8.67
CA VAL A 247 -4.13 21.97 8.84
C VAL A 247 -3.91 22.99 7.72
N ALA A 248 -4.24 22.64 6.47
CA ALA A 248 -4.23 23.58 5.35
C ALA A 248 -5.17 24.77 5.60
N PHE A 249 -6.40 24.54 6.06
CA PHE A 249 -7.36 25.62 6.34
C PHE A 249 -6.92 26.53 7.49
N SER A 250 -6.39 26.00 8.60
CA SER A 250 -5.85 26.81 9.69
C SER A 250 -4.68 27.69 9.21
N MET A 251 -3.84 27.16 8.31
CA MET A 251 -2.75 27.95 7.72
C MET A 251 -3.25 29.03 6.77
N LEU A 252 -4.28 28.74 5.96
CA LEU A 252 -4.94 29.73 5.11
C LEU A 252 -5.57 30.84 5.96
N GLU A 253 -6.26 30.49 7.04
CA GLU A 253 -6.83 31.46 7.99
C GLU A 253 -5.75 32.36 8.58
N LEU A 254 -4.62 31.78 9.02
CA LEU A 254 -3.48 32.53 9.53
C LEU A 254 -2.89 33.47 8.48
N ALA A 255 -2.75 33.01 7.23
CA ALA A 255 -2.26 33.82 6.13
C ALA A 255 -3.19 35.01 5.85
N VAL A 256 -4.52 34.78 5.82
CA VAL A 256 -5.55 35.81 5.65
C VAL A 256 -5.52 36.81 6.80
N LYS A 257 -5.38 36.36 8.06
CA LYS A 257 -5.24 37.28 9.22
C LYS A 257 -3.97 38.14 9.12
N LYS A 258 -2.84 37.57 8.68
CA LYS A 258 -1.58 38.31 8.44
C LYS A 258 -1.65 39.28 7.24
N LEU A 259 -2.68 39.19 6.42
CA LEU A 259 -2.97 40.12 5.32
C LEU A 259 -3.77 41.36 5.77
N GLY A 260 -4.13 41.45 7.06
CA GLY A 260 -4.94 42.53 7.65
C GLY A 260 -4.46 43.96 7.41
N ASP A 261 -3.22 44.17 6.97
CA ASP A 261 -2.74 45.48 6.50
C ASP A 261 -2.84 45.56 4.98
N VAL A 262 -4.06 45.86 4.51
CA VAL A 262 -4.31 46.26 3.11
C VAL A 262 -3.57 47.57 2.87
N ASN A 263 -2.59 47.61 1.96
CA ASN A 263 -2.04 48.88 1.51
C ASN A 263 -3.14 49.58 0.67
N PRO A 264 -3.73 50.69 1.14
CA PRO A 264 -4.85 51.35 0.45
C PRO A 264 -4.48 51.92 -0.92
N LEU A 265 -3.18 51.93 -1.27
CA LEU A 265 -2.65 52.39 -2.55
C LEU A 265 -2.61 51.29 -3.63
N GLU A 266 -2.83 50.03 -3.26
CA GLU A 266 -2.74 48.90 -4.19
C GLU A 266 -4.12 48.62 -4.81
N THR A 267 -4.41 49.28 -5.93
CA THR A 267 -5.72 49.26 -6.62
C THR A 267 -5.93 48.06 -7.55
N ASP A 268 -4.87 47.32 -7.90
CA ASP A 268 -4.98 46.17 -8.79
C ASP A 268 -5.37 44.90 -8.01
N HIS A 269 -6.64 44.51 -8.15
CA HIS A 269 -7.21 43.29 -7.58
C HIS A 269 -6.44 42.02 -7.95
N THR A 270 -5.79 41.99 -9.12
CA THR A 270 -5.04 40.83 -9.62
C THR A 270 -3.70 40.70 -8.91
N ILE A 271 -3.01 41.82 -8.67
CA ILE A 271 -1.76 41.84 -7.87
C ILE A 271 -2.06 41.43 -6.43
N ARG A 272 -3.18 41.92 -5.87
CA ARG A 272 -3.63 41.55 -4.53
C ARG A 272 -3.94 40.05 -4.41
N ALA A 273 -4.65 39.48 -5.38
CA ALA A 273 -4.97 38.05 -5.39
C ALA A 273 -3.69 37.18 -5.50
N LYS A 274 -2.74 37.55 -6.38
CA LYS A 274 -1.44 36.87 -6.49
C LYS A 274 -0.64 36.91 -5.20
N LYS A 275 -0.55 38.07 -4.55
CA LYS A 275 0.14 38.22 -3.26
C LYS A 275 -0.53 37.40 -2.16
N MET A 276 -1.85 37.30 -2.17
CA MET A 276 -2.61 36.47 -1.23
C MET A 276 -2.24 35.00 -1.42
N LEU A 277 -2.32 34.49 -2.64
CA LEU A 277 -1.94 33.10 -2.96
C LEU A 277 -0.49 32.78 -2.57
N GLN A 278 0.44 33.69 -2.86
CA GLN A 278 1.85 33.53 -2.46
C GLN A 278 2.03 33.48 -0.95
N LYS A 279 1.39 34.38 -0.19
CA LYS A 279 1.48 34.37 1.28
C LYS A 279 0.86 33.11 1.88
N CYS A 280 -0.26 32.65 1.33
CA CYS A 280 -0.87 31.37 1.69
C CYS A 280 0.09 30.21 1.43
N ALA A 281 0.70 30.15 0.24
CA ALA A 281 1.68 29.11 -0.10
C ALA A 281 2.91 29.13 0.82
N TYR A 282 3.47 30.29 1.12
CA TYR A 282 4.59 30.40 2.05
C TYR A 282 4.23 30.03 3.48
N ALA A 283 3.03 30.40 3.95
CA ALA A 283 2.54 29.96 5.25
C ALA A 283 2.43 28.42 5.30
N MET A 284 1.87 27.81 4.24
CA MET A 284 1.76 26.36 4.09
C MET A 284 3.11 25.65 4.18
N ILE A 285 4.12 26.14 3.48
CA ILE A 285 5.47 25.56 3.49
C ILE A 285 6.16 25.81 4.85
N SER A 286 6.06 27.02 5.41
CA SER A 286 6.81 27.41 6.61
C SER A 286 6.34 26.73 7.91
N GLN A 287 5.11 26.25 7.94
CA GLN A 287 4.52 25.58 9.11
C GLN A 287 4.45 24.07 8.92
N GLN A 288 4.98 23.54 7.80
CA GLN A 288 5.07 22.11 7.60
C GLN A 288 6.18 21.54 8.50
N GLU A 289 5.78 20.71 9.46
CA GLU A 289 6.72 19.95 10.28
C GLU A 289 7.16 18.70 9.52
N LEU A 290 8.46 18.50 9.42
CA LEU A 290 9.08 17.31 8.83
C LEU A 290 9.89 16.58 9.89
N SER A 291 9.89 15.25 9.86
CA SER A 291 10.72 14.47 10.77
C SER A 291 12.20 14.63 10.44
N ALA A 292 13.08 14.46 11.44
CA ALA A 292 14.51 14.49 11.22
C ALA A 292 14.97 13.45 10.18
N GLN A 293 14.29 12.30 10.13
CA GLN A 293 14.56 11.23 9.17
C GLN A 293 14.16 11.63 7.75
N GLN A 294 13.01 12.29 7.56
CA GLN A 294 12.61 12.82 6.25
C GLN A 294 13.61 13.85 5.75
N VAL A 295 13.97 14.80 6.61
CA VAL A 295 14.95 15.83 6.27
C VAL A 295 16.29 15.19 5.90
N ALA A 296 16.76 14.22 6.68
CA ALA A 296 17.98 13.48 6.37
C ALA A 296 17.87 12.75 5.01
N SER A 297 16.75 12.08 4.74
CA SER A 297 16.51 11.39 3.46
C SER A 297 16.59 12.36 2.28
N TYR A 298 15.93 13.52 2.37
CA TYR A 298 15.98 14.54 1.33
C TYR A 298 17.37 15.15 1.15
N LEU A 299 18.10 15.41 2.24
CA LEU A 299 19.47 15.93 2.17
C LEU A 299 20.46 14.92 1.57
N MET A 300 20.18 13.63 1.73
CA MET A 300 20.97 12.54 1.13
C MET A 300 20.54 12.21 -0.30
N ASP A 301 19.61 12.97 -0.87
CA ASP A 301 19.06 12.76 -2.22
C ASP A 301 18.47 11.35 -2.41
N PHE A 302 17.84 10.84 -1.34
CA PHE A 302 17.10 9.59 -1.42
C PHE A 302 15.70 9.82 -1.99
N GLU A 303 15.33 8.98 -2.94
CA GLU A 303 14.00 8.96 -3.54
C GLU A 303 12.93 8.60 -2.50
N ASP A 304 11.76 9.23 -2.64
CA ASP A 304 10.57 8.99 -1.84
C ASP A 304 9.53 8.10 -2.56
N HIS A 305 9.83 7.67 -3.77
CA HIS A 305 9.03 6.72 -4.53
C HIS A 305 9.90 5.91 -5.48
N PHE A 306 9.46 4.69 -5.80
CA PHE A 306 10.16 3.75 -6.66
C PHE A 306 9.17 3.17 -7.65
N THR A 307 9.45 3.31 -8.94
CA THR A 307 8.56 2.82 -10.00
C THR A 307 9.33 2.00 -11.01
N SER A 308 8.74 0.90 -11.46
CA SER A 308 9.32 0.11 -12.55
C SER A 308 8.92 0.63 -13.95
N HIS A 309 7.88 1.47 -14.03
CA HIS A 309 7.35 2.03 -15.26
C HIS A 309 7.17 3.54 -15.14
N THR A 310 7.10 4.22 -16.29
CA THR A 310 6.71 5.63 -16.37
C THR A 310 5.18 5.72 -16.32
N HIS A 311 4.66 6.52 -15.41
CA HIS A 311 3.22 6.73 -15.24
C HIS A 311 2.76 8.02 -15.92
N ARG A 312 1.48 8.08 -16.27
CA ARG A 312 0.82 9.29 -16.80
C ARG A 312 -0.36 9.65 -15.91
N ASN A 313 -0.65 10.94 -15.80
CA ASN A 313 -1.81 11.39 -15.04
C ASN A 313 -3.08 10.97 -15.78
N LEU A 314 -3.94 10.24 -15.08
CA LEU A 314 -5.28 9.89 -15.54
C LEU A 314 -6.31 10.72 -14.75
N TYR A 315 -7.11 11.52 -15.46
CA TYR A 315 -8.19 12.29 -14.83
C TYR A 315 -9.42 11.41 -14.65
N TRP A 316 -9.44 10.68 -13.53
CA TRP A 316 -10.36 9.57 -13.25
C TRP A 316 -11.85 9.95 -13.30
N THR A 317 -12.25 11.12 -12.80
CA THR A 317 -13.67 11.51 -12.66
C THR A 317 -14.45 11.46 -13.96
N ALA A 318 -13.85 11.88 -15.08
CA ALA A 318 -14.48 11.83 -16.39
C ALA A 318 -14.70 10.39 -16.88
N PHE A 319 -13.71 9.51 -16.65
CA PHE A 319 -13.82 8.08 -16.99
C PHE A 319 -14.84 7.39 -16.10
N GLU A 320 -14.83 7.68 -14.80
CA GLU A 320 -15.81 7.15 -13.86
C GLU A 320 -17.25 7.55 -14.25
N ALA A 321 -17.50 8.82 -14.53
CA ALA A 321 -18.82 9.29 -14.96
C ALA A 321 -19.28 8.61 -16.25
N PHE A 322 -18.36 8.42 -17.21
CA PHE A 322 -18.64 7.70 -18.45
C PHE A 322 -18.97 6.22 -18.19
N ILE A 323 -18.16 5.52 -17.40
CA ILE A 323 -18.39 4.11 -17.05
C ILE A 323 -19.69 3.96 -16.29
N ASN A 324 -19.98 4.80 -15.30
CA ASN A 324 -21.21 4.72 -14.51
C ASN A 324 -22.48 4.99 -15.32
N LYS A 325 -22.38 5.74 -16.43
CA LYS A 325 -23.51 5.93 -17.35
C LYS A 325 -23.88 4.65 -18.08
N ASP A 326 -22.89 3.87 -18.50
CA ASP A 326 -23.09 2.66 -19.31
C ASP A 326 -23.19 1.38 -18.45
N LEU A 327 -22.47 1.35 -17.34
CA LEU A 327 -22.33 0.26 -16.36
C LEU A 327 -22.42 0.85 -14.95
N PRO A 328 -23.62 1.25 -14.49
CA PRO A 328 -23.79 1.83 -13.17
C PRO A 328 -23.35 0.84 -12.09
N SER A 329 -22.48 1.27 -11.18
CA SER A 329 -22.10 0.49 -10.00
C SER A 329 -23.13 0.70 -8.88
N PRO A 330 -24.04 -0.25 -8.62
CA PRO A 330 -25.10 -0.07 -7.63
C PRO A 330 -24.53 0.01 -6.21
N GLU A 331 -23.36 -0.59 -5.98
CA GLU A 331 -22.65 -0.58 -4.70
C GLU A 331 -22.06 0.80 -4.37
N CYS A 332 -21.71 1.61 -5.37
CA CYS A 332 -21.13 2.95 -5.17
C CYS A 332 -22.20 4.04 -4.98
N TYR A 333 -23.38 3.85 -5.57
CA TYR A 333 -24.43 4.87 -5.65
C TYR A 333 -25.76 4.34 -5.12
N VAL A 334 -25.79 3.93 -3.85
CA VAL A 334 -27.05 3.56 -3.17
C VAL A 334 -27.88 4.82 -2.96
N SER A 335 -29.00 4.93 -3.67
CA SER A 335 -30.00 5.97 -3.41
C SER A 335 -30.57 5.77 -2.01
N LYS A 336 -30.20 6.67 -1.08
CA LYS A 336 -30.80 6.75 0.25
C LYS A 336 -32.28 7.14 0.15
N ASN A 337 -33.15 6.19 -0.17
CA ASN A 337 -34.56 6.33 0.16
C ASN A 337 -34.69 6.09 1.66
N ARG A 338 -34.79 7.19 2.41
CA ARG A 338 -35.32 7.16 3.78
C ARG A 338 -36.77 6.70 3.70
N ASP A 339 -37.17 5.94 4.72
CA ASP A 339 -38.54 5.50 5.07
C ASP A 339 -38.97 4.11 4.58
N THR A 340 -38.58 3.05 5.30
CA THR A 340 -39.46 2.20 6.14
C THR A 340 -38.75 0.89 6.56
N GLU A 341 -38.66 0.66 7.87
CA GLU A 341 -38.19 -0.56 8.55
C GLU A 341 -39.28 -1.66 8.53
N PRO A 342 -39.02 -2.99 8.77
CA PRO A 342 -38.47 -3.47 10.05
C PRO A 342 -37.52 -4.71 10.03
N ASN A 343 -36.68 -4.76 11.08
CA ASN A 343 -35.89 -5.87 11.65
C ASN A 343 -36.01 -7.29 11.03
N ALA A 344 -34.86 -7.81 10.57
CA ALA A 344 -34.54 -9.24 10.48
C ALA A 344 -33.02 -9.43 10.79
N PRO A 345 -32.61 -10.60 11.32
CA PRO A 345 -31.40 -10.72 12.15
C PRO A 345 -30.11 -10.70 11.33
N GLU A 346 -29.15 -9.86 11.76
CA GLU A 346 -27.78 -9.82 11.27
C GLU A 346 -26.98 -10.98 11.88
N ASP A 347 -26.81 -12.07 11.14
CA ASP A 347 -25.75 -13.04 11.36
C ASP A 347 -24.75 -12.99 10.18
N ALA A 348 -23.49 -12.70 10.53
CA ALA A 348 -22.25 -12.93 9.80
C ALA A 348 -22.08 -12.34 8.38
N GLU A 349 -21.57 -11.10 8.31
CA GLU A 349 -20.72 -10.63 7.20
C GLU A 349 -19.46 -9.92 7.74
N PRO A 350 -18.32 -10.01 7.01
CA PRO A 350 -17.01 -9.60 7.50
C PRO A 350 -16.80 -8.08 7.47
N ASP A 351 -16.49 -7.55 8.65
CA ASP A 351 -15.66 -6.38 8.95
C ASP A 351 -15.74 -5.16 8.02
N LYS A 352 -16.65 -4.25 8.40
CA LYS A 352 -16.48 -2.81 8.19
C LYS A 352 -15.22 -2.32 8.91
N VAL A 353 -14.06 -2.42 8.28
CA VAL A 353 -12.86 -1.63 8.63
C VAL A 353 -13.12 -0.18 8.23
N THR A 354 -13.94 0.52 9.02
CA THR A 354 -14.03 1.97 8.98
C THR A 354 -12.80 2.54 9.67
N ASN A 355 -11.68 2.58 8.95
CA ASN A 355 -10.75 3.67 9.14
C ASN A 355 -11.48 4.95 8.75
N LYS A 356 -12.26 5.53 9.67
CA LYS A 356 -12.34 6.98 9.71
C LYS A 356 -11.01 7.44 10.30
N PRO A 357 -10.07 8.02 9.51
CA PRO A 357 -9.37 9.18 10.04
C PRO A 357 -10.43 10.24 10.37
N ASP A 358 -10.13 11.26 11.15
CA ASP A 358 -11.02 12.41 11.28
C ASP A 358 -11.23 13.04 9.89
N THR A 359 -12.15 12.49 9.11
CA THR A 359 -12.78 13.11 7.97
C THR A 359 -13.75 14.07 8.61
N ASP A 360 -13.42 15.35 8.51
CA ASP A 360 -14.38 16.41 8.77
C ASP A 360 -15.72 16.00 8.14
N ASP A 361 -16.75 15.99 8.97
CA ASP A 361 -18.12 15.76 8.59
C ASP A 361 -18.45 16.80 7.51
N PHE A 362 -18.36 16.41 6.24
CA PHE A 362 -19.04 17.13 5.17
C PHE A 362 -20.53 16.89 5.39
N SER A 363 -21.09 17.62 6.35
CA SER A 363 -22.51 17.92 6.35
C SER A 363 -22.77 18.70 5.07
N ASP A 364 -23.26 17.98 4.07
CA ASP A 364 -23.81 18.50 2.82
C ASP A 364 -24.76 19.65 3.13
N PRO A 365 -24.38 20.92 2.88
CA PRO A 365 -25.35 22.00 2.97
C PRO A 365 -26.22 21.87 1.73
N THR A 366 -27.37 21.23 1.90
CA THR A 366 -28.50 21.20 0.94
C THR A 366 -28.48 22.44 0.06
N SER A 367 -28.00 22.28 -1.17
CA SER A 367 -28.02 23.30 -2.21
C SER A 367 -28.22 22.60 -3.54
N PRO A 368 -29.03 23.20 -4.43
CA PRO A 368 -29.75 22.48 -5.47
C PRO A 368 -28.80 21.93 -6.53
N SER A 369 -29.16 20.75 -7.04
CA SER A 369 -28.56 20.04 -8.17
C SER A 369 -28.05 20.97 -9.28
N LEU A 370 -26.76 21.28 -9.24
CA LEU A 370 -25.98 21.62 -10.42
C LEU A 370 -25.19 20.34 -10.74
N GLN A 371 -25.61 19.62 -11.76
CA GLN A 371 -24.75 18.63 -12.41
C GLN A 371 -23.61 19.43 -13.06
N GLU A 372 -22.54 19.69 -12.31
CA GLU A 372 -21.30 20.19 -12.89
C GLU A 372 -20.62 18.99 -13.57
N ASP A 373 -20.59 19.01 -14.90
CA ASP A 373 -19.74 18.13 -15.69
C ASP A 373 -18.28 18.48 -15.35
N ASP A 374 -17.70 17.81 -14.36
CA ASP A 374 -16.30 17.92 -13.95
C ASP A 374 -15.36 17.26 -14.99
N GLN A 375 -15.48 17.66 -16.26
CA GLN A 375 -14.53 17.30 -17.31
C GLN A 375 -13.42 18.36 -17.38
N GLU A 376 -12.22 17.99 -16.92
CA GLU A 376 -11.02 18.76 -17.25
C GLU A 376 -10.71 18.63 -18.75
N ILE A 377 -10.93 19.72 -19.47
CA ILE A 377 -10.71 19.87 -20.91
C ILE A 377 -9.51 20.78 -21.17
N ARG A 378 -8.67 20.44 -22.16
CA ARG A 378 -7.73 21.43 -22.69
C ARG A 378 -8.52 22.51 -23.41
N VAL A 379 -8.35 23.76 -22.98
CA VAL A 379 -9.03 24.92 -23.58
C VAL A 379 -8.05 25.70 -24.44
N SER A 380 -8.48 26.12 -25.62
CA SER A 380 -7.74 27.07 -26.46
C SER A 380 -8.58 28.34 -26.67
N VAL A 381 -7.93 29.41 -27.11
CA VAL A 381 -8.61 30.68 -27.39
C VAL A 381 -8.67 30.86 -28.91
N THR A 382 -9.87 31.00 -29.45
CA THR A 382 -10.07 31.28 -30.87
C THR A 382 -9.53 32.67 -31.23
N GLY A 383 -9.34 32.95 -32.53
CA GLY A 383 -8.93 34.29 -33.01
C GLY A 383 -9.88 35.44 -32.64
N GLN A 384 -11.06 35.13 -32.09
CA GLN A 384 -12.05 36.09 -31.57
C GLN A 384 -12.06 36.17 -30.03
N GLY A 385 -11.10 35.57 -29.33
CA GLY A 385 -11.00 35.62 -27.87
C GLY A 385 -11.92 34.67 -27.12
N LYS A 386 -12.62 33.76 -27.80
CA LYS A 386 -13.52 32.79 -27.17
C LYS A 386 -12.76 31.53 -26.76
N LEU A 387 -12.89 31.12 -25.50
CA LEU A 387 -12.41 29.83 -25.00
C LEU A 387 -13.20 28.68 -25.64
N VAL A 388 -12.50 27.70 -26.19
CA VAL A 388 -13.08 26.48 -26.76
C VAL A 388 -12.37 25.23 -26.23
N PRO A 389 -13.12 24.17 -25.88
CA PRO A 389 -12.53 22.86 -25.59
C PRO A 389 -11.80 22.35 -26.82
N THR A 390 -10.63 21.75 -26.65
CA THR A 390 -9.81 21.21 -27.75
C THR A 390 -9.53 19.72 -27.61
N SER A 391 -9.36 19.20 -26.39
CA SER A 391 -9.21 17.77 -26.17
C SER A 391 -9.56 17.38 -24.73
N SER A 392 -9.99 16.14 -24.54
CA SER A 392 -10.15 15.48 -23.23
C SER A 392 -9.54 14.08 -23.30
N GLN A 393 -8.95 13.61 -22.20
CA GLN A 393 -8.35 12.27 -22.15
C GLN A 393 -9.38 11.17 -22.43
N LEU A 394 -10.62 11.36 -21.99
CA LEU A 394 -11.72 10.45 -22.27
C LEU A 394 -12.03 10.38 -23.77
N ALA A 395 -12.12 11.52 -24.46
CA ALA A 395 -12.36 11.54 -25.90
C ALA A 395 -11.19 10.92 -26.67
N ASP A 396 -9.95 11.20 -26.27
CA ASP A 396 -8.76 10.58 -26.85
C ASP A 396 -8.79 9.06 -26.69
N TYR A 397 -9.23 8.55 -25.53
CA TYR A 397 -9.38 7.12 -25.28
C TYR A 397 -10.52 6.49 -26.09
N GLN A 398 -11.68 7.15 -26.18
CA GLN A 398 -12.85 6.66 -26.93
C GLN A 398 -12.61 6.62 -28.44
N LEU A 399 -11.89 7.61 -28.95
CA LEU A 399 -11.61 7.77 -30.38
C LEU A 399 -10.29 7.12 -30.81
N ARG A 400 -9.62 6.39 -29.91
CA ARG A 400 -8.36 5.73 -30.22
C ARG A 400 -8.56 4.66 -31.31
N GLY A 401 -7.59 4.55 -32.20
CA GLY A 401 -7.60 3.53 -33.25
C GLY A 401 -7.52 2.11 -32.67
N THR A 402 -7.99 1.14 -33.44
CA THR A 402 -8.03 -0.28 -33.03
C THR A 402 -6.64 -0.85 -32.78
N GLU A 403 -5.60 -0.26 -33.35
CA GLU A 403 -4.21 -0.57 -33.08
C GLU A 403 -3.79 -0.34 -31.62
N LEU A 404 -4.49 0.52 -30.88
CA LEU A 404 -4.23 0.82 -29.47
C LEU A 404 -5.09 -0.02 -28.50
N THR A 405 -5.85 -1.00 -28.99
CA THR A 405 -6.77 -1.81 -28.15
C THR A 405 -6.05 -2.50 -27.00
N ASN A 406 -4.81 -2.96 -27.22
CA ASN A 406 -4.02 -3.70 -26.23
C ASN A 406 -3.06 -2.81 -25.40
N VAL A 407 -3.17 -1.48 -25.52
CA VAL A 407 -2.33 -0.53 -24.78
C VAL A 407 -3.14 0.03 -23.61
N CYS A 408 -2.67 -0.21 -22.38
CA CYS A 408 -3.15 0.51 -21.19
C CYS A 408 -2.59 1.94 -21.21
N VAL A 409 -3.44 2.92 -20.92
CA VAL A 409 -3.10 4.36 -20.88
C VAL A 409 -2.72 4.78 -19.47
#